data_AF-A0A2D9TFT0-F1
#
_entry.id   AF-A0A2D9TFT0-F1
#
_cell.length_a   1.000
_cell.length_b   1.000
_cell.length_c   1.000
_cell.angle_alpha   90.00
_cell.angle_beta   90.00
_cell.angle_gamma   90.00
#
_symmetry.space_group_name_H-M   'P 1'
#
loop_
_entity.id
_entity.type
_entity.pdbx_description
1 polymer ?
#
loop_
_entity_poly.entity_id
_entity_poly.type
_entity_poly.pdbx_seq_one_letter_code
_entity_poly.pdbx_strand_id
1 'polypeptide(L)'
;MSLPDDLVLRPAAEATQRIALALLDEADAASERLDDADDSEALHDFRVAVRRLRSCARAHRRHLGDILDRKKREKLKALQGLTGGARDTEVQKEHVERFAHGVDAPDAHAGIEAVLARLDERLAAASAGGVKKARKRFAKLERKLRDPLGRTTVSLVHEEATYGTVLAGLAREHVAELADLLSAAESADDAKPLHRARIATKRLRYLVEPLRGRDARVGDLVLRLKRLQDVLGHIQDMHVLEDTLGELGADAPDAHAAGYVALKAAVETDLHASFGELEAEFLGERLGALVDSVEELARGLDGARQTETERKYLLERLPACLEESDASSAKELRQGYVPGEKLRERLREVIRGDERRLLRTLKGGTGVQRIEVEEDMEPALFERMWPLTEGARVHKRRYTVLDGALEWVVDEFLDRELVLAEVELPSADVQPPIPEWMAPHLVREVTGEDAYVNQNLAS
;
A
#
# COMPACT_ATOMS: atom_id res chain seq x y z
N MET A 1 14.53 -1.73 -2.93
CA MET A 1 13.95 -3.09 -3.12
C MET A 1 12.57 -2.97 -3.77
N SER A 2 12.14 -3.89 -4.66
CA SER A 2 10.76 -3.89 -5.18
C SER A 2 9.79 -4.42 -4.12
N LEU A 3 8.63 -3.79 -3.96
CA LEU A 3 7.57 -4.30 -3.08
C LEU A 3 6.89 -5.52 -3.74
N PRO A 4 6.49 -6.54 -2.98
CA PRO A 4 5.84 -7.71 -3.54
C PRO A 4 4.44 -7.38 -4.08
N ASP A 5 3.92 -8.19 -5.01
CA ASP A 5 2.62 -7.93 -5.65
C ASP A 5 1.43 -8.23 -4.71
N ASP A 6 1.61 -9.19 -3.80
CA ASP A 6 0.66 -9.56 -2.75
C ASP A 6 0.71 -8.65 -1.50
N LEU A 7 1.34 -7.46 -1.59
CA LEU A 7 1.59 -6.55 -0.45
C LEU A 7 0.35 -6.29 0.41
N VAL A 8 -0.82 -6.14 -0.20
CA VAL A 8 -2.10 -5.85 0.49
C VAL A 8 -2.64 -7.06 1.26
N LEU A 9 -2.25 -8.28 0.87
CA LEU A 9 -2.68 -9.53 1.49
C LEU A 9 -1.78 -9.92 2.68
N ARG A 10 -0.54 -9.42 2.70
CA ARG A 10 0.43 -9.69 3.77
C ARG A 10 -0.02 -9.12 5.12
N PRO A 11 0.47 -9.68 6.24
CA PRO A 11 0.29 -9.08 7.56
C PRO A 11 0.72 -7.62 7.57
N ALA A 12 -0.07 -6.75 8.20
CA ALA A 12 0.19 -5.32 8.21
C ALA A 12 1.57 -4.96 8.77
N ALA A 13 2.07 -5.73 9.74
CA ALA A 13 3.42 -5.54 10.30
C ALA A 13 4.51 -5.78 9.24
N GLU A 14 4.43 -6.90 8.52
CA GLU A 14 5.39 -7.25 7.47
C GLU A 14 5.36 -6.22 6.33
N ALA A 15 4.18 -5.96 5.77
CA ALA A 15 4.04 -5.04 4.64
C ALA A 15 4.57 -3.65 4.98
N THR A 16 4.23 -3.15 6.17
CA THR A 16 4.70 -1.85 6.65
C THR A 16 6.24 -1.81 6.78
N GLN A 17 6.86 -2.87 7.31
CA GLN A 17 8.33 -2.95 7.41
C GLN A 17 8.99 -2.93 6.03
N ARG A 18 8.45 -3.69 5.07
CA ARG A 18 8.94 -3.71 3.68
C ARG A 18 8.84 -2.33 3.01
N ILE A 19 7.72 -1.63 3.20
CA ILE A 19 7.55 -0.25 2.72
C ILE A 19 8.58 0.68 3.36
N ALA A 20 8.74 0.62 4.68
CA ALA A 20 9.71 1.44 5.38
C ALA A 20 11.16 1.13 4.95
N LEU A 21 11.50 -0.13 4.65
CA LEU A 21 12.79 -0.53 4.13
C LEU A 21 13.03 0.01 2.71
N ALA A 22 12.03 -0.11 1.83
CA ALA A 22 12.12 0.45 0.47
C ALA A 22 12.31 1.97 0.49
N LEU A 23 11.59 2.70 1.35
CA LEU A 23 11.76 4.13 1.54
C LEU A 23 13.12 4.50 2.18
N LEU A 24 13.67 3.61 3.01
CA LEU A 24 15.03 3.78 3.53
C LEU A 24 16.07 3.61 2.42
N ASP A 25 15.90 2.62 1.53
CA ASP A 25 16.77 2.41 0.36
C ASP A 25 16.74 3.63 -0.57
N GLU A 26 15.56 4.20 -0.86
CA GLU A 26 15.43 5.43 -1.66
C GLU A 26 16.20 6.59 -1.03
N ALA A 27 16.08 6.76 0.30
CA ALA A 27 16.77 7.82 1.01
C ALA A 27 18.29 7.59 1.04
N ASP A 28 18.73 6.34 1.14
CA ASP A 28 20.14 5.96 1.13
C ASP A 28 20.78 6.26 -0.22
N ALA A 29 20.18 5.79 -1.31
CA ALA A 29 20.62 6.06 -2.68
C ALA A 29 20.65 7.56 -3.00
N ALA A 30 19.64 8.33 -2.57
CA ALA A 30 19.65 9.78 -2.74
C ALA A 30 20.73 10.46 -1.87
N SER A 31 21.05 9.90 -0.68
CA SER A 31 22.07 10.47 0.21
C SER A 31 23.50 10.29 -0.32
N GLU A 32 23.74 9.27 -1.14
CA GLU A 32 25.03 9.02 -1.79
C GLU A 32 25.35 10.08 -2.85
N ARG A 33 24.32 10.57 -3.56
CA ARG A 33 24.42 11.61 -4.59
C ARG A 33 24.61 13.03 -4.03
N LEU A 34 24.41 13.25 -2.73
CA LEU A 34 24.51 14.59 -2.12
C LEU A 34 25.92 15.23 -2.15
N ASP A 35 26.96 14.46 -2.47
CA ASP A 35 28.32 15.01 -2.66
C ASP A 35 28.56 15.49 -4.09
N ASP A 36 27.69 15.13 -5.04
CA ASP A 36 27.77 15.58 -6.41
C ASP A 36 27.22 17.01 -6.52
N ALA A 37 28.10 17.95 -6.86
CA ALA A 37 27.74 19.35 -6.99
C ALA A 37 26.92 19.64 -8.26
N ASP A 38 26.97 18.73 -9.25
CA ASP A 38 26.28 18.85 -10.52
C ASP A 38 24.89 18.17 -10.50
N ASP A 39 24.57 17.39 -9.46
CA ASP A 39 23.25 16.78 -9.26
C ASP A 39 22.33 17.70 -8.46
N SER A 40 21.66 18.62 -9.16
CA SER A 40 20.69 19.54 -8.57
C SER A 40 19.47 18.86 -7.95
N GLU A 41 19.18 17.60 -8.32
CA GLU A 41 18.01 16.84 -7.86
C GLU A 41 18.30 15.99 -6.61
N ALA A 42 19.56 15.66 -6.33
CA ALA A 42 19.95 14.79 -5.21
C ALA A 42 19.37 15.26 -3.85
N LEU A 43 19.43 16.57 -3.58
CA LEU A 43 18.89 17.15 -2.35
C LEU A 43 17.37 17.05 -2.29
N HIS A 44 16.70 17.27 -3.44
CA HIS A 44 15.26 17.14 -3.55
C HIS A 44 14.82 15.70 -3.26
N ASP A 45 15.41 14.73 -3.94
CA ASP A 45 15.10 13.31 -3.80
C ASP A 45 15.34 12.80 -2.38
N PHE A 46 16.48 13.18 -1.78
CA PHE A 46 16.79 12.83 -0.40
C PHE A 46 15.72 13.37 0.57
N ARG A 47 15.31 14.64 0.39
CA ARG A 47 14.24 15.26 1.20
C ARG A 47 12.91 14.55 1.01
N VAL A 48 12.57 14.16 -0.22
CA VAL A 48 11.32 13.45 -0.55
C VAL A 48 11.31 12.07 0.10
N ALA A 49 12.37 11.28 -0.05
CA ALA A 49 12.46 9.94 0.53
C ALA A 49 12.40 9.96 2.06
N VAL A 50 13.16 10.85 2.72
CA VAL A 50 13.10 11.03 4.19
C VAL A 50 11.69 11.45 4.64
N ARG A 51 10.99 12.27 3.84
CA ARG A 51 9.60 12.67 4.13
C ARG A 51 8.64 11.52 4.04
N ARG A 52 8.71 10.71 2.98
CA ARG A 52 7.88 9.51 2.82
C ARG A 52 8.14 8.52 3.96
N LEU A 53 9.40 8.25 4.30
CA LEU A 53 9.76 7.37 5.43
C LEU A 53 9.18 7.87 6.75
N ARG A 54 9.24 9.19 7.01
CA ARG A 54 8.65 9.78 8.21
C ARG A 54 7.12 9.66 8.22
N SER A 55 6.47 9.88 7.08
CA SER A 55 5.02 9.73 6.93
C SER A 55 4.59 8.29 7.18
N CYS A 56 5.28 7.31 6.59
CA CYS A 56 5.06 5.87 6.82
C CYS A 56 5.23 5.51 8.31
N ALA A 57 6.32 5.94 8.94
CA ALA A 57 6.59 5.72 10.36
C ALA A 57 5.51 6.30 11.30
N ARG A 58 4.86 7.40 10.86
CA ARG A 58 3.79 8.03 11.62
C ARG A 58 2.46 7.32 11.42
N ALA A 59 2.08 7.03 10.17
CA ALA A 59 0.82 6.38 9.82
C ALA A 59 0.74 4.98 10.44
N HIS A 60 1.83 4.21 10.37
CA HIS A 60 1.88 2.86 10.90
C HIS A 60 2.59 2.76 12.24
N ARG A 61 2.38 3.74 13.14
CA ARG A 61 3.01 3.77 14.48
C ARG A 61 2.77 2.47 15.27
N ARG A 62 1.61 1.85 15.11
CA ARG A 62 1.26 0.57 15.75
C ARG A 62 2.21 -0.57 15.35
N HIS A 63 2.65 -0.59 14.08
CA HIS A 63 3.47 -1.67 13.52
C HIS A 63 4.97 -1.35 13.51
N LEU A 64 5.34 -0.07 13.41
CA LEU A 64 6.73 0.39 13.39
C LEU A 64 7.19 0.97 14.72
N GLY A 65 6.36 1.01 15.75
CA GLY A 65 6.63 1.73 17.00
C GLY A 65 7.93 1.33 17.70
N ASP A 66 8.27 0.04 17.65
CA ASP A 66 9.48 -0.50 18.28
C ASP A 66 10.74 -0.25 17.43
N ILE A 67 10.59 -0.32 16.10
CA ILE A 67 11.69 -0.08 15.16
C ILE A 67 11.95 1.42 15.03
N LEU A 68 10.93 2.20 14.69
CA LEU A 68 10.92 3.65 14.49
C LEU A 68 10.24 4.34 15.67
N ASP A 69 10.85 4.23 16.85
CA ASP A 69 10.40 4.89 18.08
C ASP A 69 10.33 6.43 17.97
N ARG A 70 9.78 7.08 19.01
CA ARG A 70 9.67 8.55 19.06
C ARG A 70 11.00 9.26 18.80
N LYS A 71 12.12 8.80 19.38
CA LYS A 71 13.44 9.43 19.22
C LYS A 71 13.93 9.31 17.78
N LYS A 72 13.71 8.16 17.12
CA LYS A 72 14.09 7.96 15.72
C LYS A 72 13.24 8.82 14.77
N ARG A 73 11.93 8.95 15.02
CA ARG A 73 11.05 9.86 14.25
C ARG A 73 11.45 11.33 14.40
N GLU A 74 11.83 11.76 15.60
CA GLU A 74 12.37 13.12 15.79
C GLU A 74 13.69 13.34 15.05
N LYS A 75 14.54 12.31 14.91
CA LYS A 75 15.75 12.40 14.07
C LYS A 75 15.40 12.57 12.59
N LEU A 76 14.42 11.82 12.06
CA LEU A 76 13.93 12.02 10.69
C LEU A 76 13.37 13.44 10.49
N LYS A 77 12.65 13.98 11.47
CA LYS A 77 12.19 15.38 11.45
C LYS A 77 13.37 16.37 11.44
N ALA A 78 14.37 16.13 12.27
CA ALA A 78 15.56 16.98 12.34
C ALA A 78 16.39 16.97 11.05
N LEU A 79 16.41 15.86 10.30
CA LEU A 79 17.07 15.80 8.99
C LEU A 79 16.45 16.79 8.00
N GLN A 80 15.12 16.85 7.95
CA GLN A 80 14.42 17.80 7.08
C GLN A 80 14.67 19.26 7.46
N GLY A 81 14.74 19.55 8.76
CA GLY A 81 15.06 20.91 9.23
C GLY A 81 16.47 21.37 8.85
N LEU A 82 17.44 20.45 8.79
CA LEU A 82 18.82 20.77 8.40
C LEU A 82 18.98 21.08 6.91
N THR A 83 18.07 20.59 6.08
CA THR A 83 18.08 20.82 4.63
C THR A 83 17.01 21.81 4.19
N GLY A 84 16.10 22.19 5.09
CA GLY A 84 14.86 22.92 4.85
C GLY A 84 15.06 24.38 4.48
N GLY A 85 15.74 25.12 5.36
CA GLY A 85 15.76 26.58 5.34
C GLY A 85 16.25 27.20 4.04
N ALA A 86 17.33 26.68 3.43
CA ALA A 86 17.84 27.21 2.17
C ALA A 86 16.79 27.12 1.06
N ARG A 87 16.14 25.96 0.90
CA ARG A 87 15.10 25.77 -0.10
C ARG A 87 13.86 26.63 0.15
N ASP A 88 13.47 26.77 1.41
CA ASP A 88 12.28 27.55 1.75
C ASP A 88 12.55 29.04 1.42
N THR A 89 13.77 29.54 1.66
CA THR A 89 14.19 30.89 1.23
C THR A 89 14.35 31.03 -0.28
N GLU A 90 14.85 30.02 -1.01
CA GLU A 90 14.90 30.01 -2.47
C GLU A 90 13.50 30.19 -3.08
N VAL A 91 12.51 29.43 -2.60
CA VAL A 91 11.13 29.52 -3.08
C VAL A 91 10.54 30.90 -2.81
N GLN A 92 10.78 31.47 -1.61
CA GLN A 92 10.36 32.84 -1.31
C GLN A 92 10.98 33.85 -2.29
N LYS A 93 12.28 33.72 -2.58
CA LYS A 93 12.99 34.60 -3.51
C LYS A 93 12.40 34.52 -4.91
N GLU A 94 12.17 33.31 -5.42
CA GLU A 94 11.55 33.07 -6.73
C GLU A 94 10.16 33.74 -6.85
N HIS A 95 9.34 33.66 -5.79
CA HIS A 95 8.06 34.35 -5.78
C HIS A 95 8.20 35.88 -5.79
N VAL A 96 9.13 36.44 -5.00
CA VAL A 96 9.38 37.90 -4.99
C VAL A 96 9.89 38.37 -6.35
N GLU A 97 10.81 37.65 -6.99
CA GLU A 97 11.30 37.97 -8.34
C GLU A 97 10.16 37.94 -9.36
N ARG A 98 9.30 36.90 -9.32
CA ARG A 98 8.11 36.82 -10.17
C ARG A 98 7.19 38.01 -9.98
N PHE A 99 6.89 38.39 -8.74
CA PHE A 99 6.02 39.53 -8.45
C PHE A 99 6.64 40.85 -8.85
N ALA A 100 7.95 41.02 -8.62
CA ALA A 100 8.69 42.22 -9.00
C ALA A 100 8.57 42.53 -10.50
N HIS A 101 8.59 41.51 -11.37
CA HIS A 101 8.38 41.68 -12.81
C HIS A 101 7.01 42.25 -13.19
N GLY A 102 6.01 42.13 -12.32
CA GLY A 102 4.65 42.65 -12.53
C GLY A 102 4.38 44.03 -11.91
N VAL A 103 5.33 44.60 -11.16
CA VAL A 103 5.15 45.88 -10.46
C VAL A 103 5.64 47.04 -11.34
N ASP A 104 4.71 47.78 -11.94
CA ASP A 104 4.99 49.01 -12.71
C ASP A 104 4.91 50.26 -11.81
N ALA A 105 5.77 50.31 -10.79
CA ALA A 105 5.81 51.40 -9.82
C ALA A 105 7.28 51.77 -9.50
N PRO A 106 7.82 52.86 -10.06
CA PRO A 106 9.23 53.26 -9.87
C PRO A 106 9.63 53.42 -8.39
N ASP A 107 8.73 53.92 -7.56
CA ASP A 107 8.91 54.10 -6.11
C ASP A 107 8.94 52.77 -5.33
N ALA A 108 8.40 51.68 -5.89
CA ALA A 108 8.43 50.35 -5.28
C ALA A 108 9.79 49.63 -5.41
N HIS A 109 10.62 50.03 -6.38
CA HIS A 109 11.84 49.30 -6.73
C HIS A 109 12.83 49.19 -5.56
N ALA A 110 13.07 50.29 -4.84
CA ALA A 110 14.00 50.31 -3.71
C ALA A 110 13.58 49.34 -2.60
N GLY A 111 12.26 49.22 -2.33
CA GLY A 111 11.76 48.28 -1.34
C GLY A 111 11.83 46.83 -1.79
N ILE A 112 11.56 46.55 -3.07
CA ILE A 112 11.67 45.21 -3.65
C ILE A 112 13.12 44.73 -3.63
N GLU A 113 14.07 45.57 -4.04
CA GLU A 113 15.51 45.26 -3.99
C GLU A 113 15.97 44.99 -2.56
N ALA A 114 15.48 45.76 -1.57
CA ALA A 114 15.79 45.54 -0.17
C ALA A 114 15.28 44.17 0.34
N VAL A 115 14.08 43.75 -0.07
CA VAL A 115 13.55 42.41 0.26
C VAL A 115 14.42 41.32 -0.37
N LEU A 116 14.75 41.44 -1.66
CA LEU A 116 15.60 40.46 -2.36
C LEU A 116 16.99 40.33 -1.71
N ALA A 117 17.63 41.46 -1.39
CA ALA A 117 18.92 41.47 -0.71
C ALA A 117 18.84 40.75 0.66
N ARG A 118 17.74 40.93 1.39
CA ARG A 118 17.53 40.28 2.68
C ARG A 118 17.30 38.78 2.56
N LEU A 119 16.61 38.34 1.50
CA LEU A 119 16.45 36.91 1.19
C LEU A 119 17.78 36.29 0.76
N ASP A 120 18.63 37.02 0.04
CA ASP A 120 19.99 36.59 -0.31
C ASP A 120 20.87 36.41 0.95
N GLU A 121 20.81 37.34 1.90
CA GLU A 121 21.47 37.20 3.20
C GLU A 121 21.00 35.95 3.95
N ARG A 122 19.68 35.72 4.00
CA ARG A 122 19.08 34.53 4.64
C ARG A 122 19.52 33.24 3.95
N LEU A 123 19.55 33.21 2.62
CA LEU A 123 19.96 32.06 1.82
C LEU A 123 21.44 31.72 2.03
N ALA A 124 22.31 32.72 2.03
CA ALA A 124 23.73 32.57 2.31
C ALA A 124 23.97 31.98 3.71
N ALA A 125 23.21 32.43 4.72
CA ALA A 125 23.27 31.91 6.07
C ALA A 125 22.76 30.45 6.18
N ALA A 126 21.71 30.10 5.44
CA ALA A 126 21.08 28.77 5.48
C ALA A 126 21.87 27.68 4.75
N SER A 127 22.65 28.05 3.73
CA SER A 127 23.40 27.12 2.86
C SER A 127 24.66 26.53 3.53
N ALA A 128 25.10 27.05 4.68
CA ALA A 128 26.33 26.63 5.34
C ALA A 128 26.21 25.26 6.04
N GLY A 129 26.65 24.19 5.36
CA GLY A 129 26.98 22.88 5.98
C GLY A 129 25.80 22.01 6.44
N GLY A 130 24.56 22.44 6.19
CA GLY A 130 23.33 21.71 6.53
C GLY A 130 23.25 20.32 5.87
N VAL A 131 23.56 20.25 4.57
CA VAL A 131 23.56 19.00 3.77
C VAL A 131 24.56 17.98 4.31
N LYS A 132 25.82 18.38 4.51
CA LYS A 132 26.87 17.50 5.07
C LYS A 132 26.49 16.97 6.46
N LYS A 133 25.87 17.81 7.29
CA LYS A 133 25.38 17.42 8.62
C LYS A 133 24.18 16.48 8.54
N ALA A 134 23.26 16.70 7.60
CA ALA A 134 22.11 15.84 7.35
C ALA A 134 22.56 14.45 6.91
N ARG A 135 23.43 14.34 5.90
CA ARG A 135 23.99 13.06 5.43
C ARG A 135 24.67 12.28 6.54
N LYS A 136 25.56 12.91 7.32
CA LYS A 136 26.24 12.26 8.46
C LYS A 136 25.25 11.76 9.53
N ARG A 137 24.16 12.49 9.78
CA ARG A 137 23.12 12.09 10.75
C ARG A 137 22.26 10.96 10.18
N PHE A 138 21.97 11.00 8.89
CA PHE A 138 21.19 9.99 8.18
C PHE A 138 21.94 8.65 8.16
N ALA A 139 23.22 8.61 7.75
CA ALA A 139 24.03 7.38 7.75
C ALA A 139 24.10 6.70 9.13
N LYS A 140 24.05 7.47 10.23
CA LYS A 140 23.98 6.91 11.59
C LYS A 140 22.61 6.34 11.95
N LEU A 141 21.54 6.88 11.36
CA LEU A 141 20.17 6.45 11.58
C LEU A 141 19.85 5.24 10.70
N GLU A 142 20.22 5.28 9.43
CA GLU A 142 20.10 4.20 8.44
C GLU A 142 20.64 2.88 9.01
N ARG A 143 21.90 2.86 9.47
CA ARG A 143 22.51 1.68 10.11
C ARG A 143 21.74 1.10 11.29
N LYS A 144 20.96 1.93 12.00
CA LYS A 144 20.14 1.50 13.14
C LYS A 144 18.75 1.02 12.73
N LEU A 145 18.34 1.32 11.51
CA LEU A 145 17.03 0.98 10.96
C LEU A 145 17.13 -0.23 10.02
N ARG A 146 18.21 -0.37 9.25
CA ARG A 146 18.34 -1.39 8.20
C ARG A 146 18.18 -2.82 8.73
N ASP A 147 18.93 -3.20 9.75
CA ASP A 147 18.83 -4.56 10.31
C ASP A 147 17.45 -4.86 10.94
N PRO A 148 16.88 -3.99 11.80
CA PRO A 148 15.52 -4.22 12.31
C PRO A 148 14.42 -4.24 11.24
N LEU A 149 14.52 -3.39 10.20
CA LEU A 149 13.55 -3.38 9.09
C LEU A 149 13.71 -4.56 8.14
N GLY A 150 14.92 -5.14 8.06
CA GLY A 150 15.20 -6.33 7.27
C GLY A 150 14.79 -7.64 7.95
N ARG A 151 14.41 -7.62 9.23
CA ARG A 151 13.98 -8.80 9.98
C ARG A 151 12.46 -8.91 9.98
N THR A 152 11.91 -9.76 9.12
CA THR A 152 10.49 -10.13 9.20
C THR A 152 10.29 -11.11 10.36
N THR A 153 9.51 -10.72 11.36
CA THR A 153 9.08 -11.62 12.43
C THR A 153 7.67 -12.11 12.09
N VAL A 154 7.52 -13.41 11.84
CA VAL A 154 6.22 -14.02 11.58
C VAL A 154 5.60 -14.40 12.93
N SER A 155 4.55 -13.70 13.33
CA SER A 155 3.77 -14.05 14.52
C SER A 155 2.79 -15.16 14.15
N LEU A 156 3.01 -16.37 14.64
CA LEU A 156 2.13 -17.53 14.42
C LEU A 156 0.95 -17.59 15.40
N VAL A 157 0.76 -16.56 16.24
CA VAL A 157 -0.05 -16.63 17.47
C VAL A 157 -1.17 -15.58 17.52
N HIS A 158 -1.19 -14.60 16.62
CA HIS A 158 -2.22 -13.54 16.59
C HIS A 158 -2.81 -13.39 15.19
N GLU A 159 -4.14 -13.25 15.12
CA GLU A 159 -4.82 -12.70 13.94
C GLU A 159 -4.36 -11.26 13.71
N GLU A 160 -3.36 -11.07 12.87
CA GLU A 160 -2.98 -9.74 12.41
C GLU A 160 -3.86 -9.33 11.23
N ALA A 161 -4.36 -8.09 11.27
CA ALA A 161 -5.04 -7.50 10.13
C ALA A 161 -4.11 -7.50 8.91
N THR A 162 -4.67 -7.75 7.72
CA THR A 162 -3.93 -7.58 6.47
C THR A 162 -3.53 -6.11 6.31
N TYR A 163 -2.49 -5.88 5.52
CA TYR A 163 -2.10 -4.52 5.19
C TYR A 163 -3.24 -3.77 4.48
N GLY A 164 -3.98 -4.44 3.60
CA GLY A 164 -5.16 -3.89 2.92
C GLY A 164 -6.20 -3.33 3.90
N THR A 165 -6.62 -4.11 4.90
CA THR A 165 -7.61 -3.66 5.90
C THR A 165 -7.08 -2.48 6.74
N VAL A 166 -5.81 -2.53 7.16
CA VAL A 166 -5.20 -1.41 7.90
C VAL A 166 -5.14 -0.15 7.03
N LEU A 167 -4.77 -0.31 5.77
CA LEU A 167 -4.64 0.78 4.81
C LEU A 167 -6.01 1.40 4.50
N ALA A 168 -7.05 0.59 4.31
CA ALA A 168 -8.43 1.02 4.11
C ALA A 168 -8.91 1.91 5.27
N GLY A 169 -8.71 1.46 6.52
CA GLY A 169 -9.06 2.24 7.70
C GLY A 169 -8.33 3.59 7.76
N LEU A 170 -7.01 3.60 7.52
CA LEU A 170 -6.21 4.83 7.51
C LEU A 170 -6.60 5.78 6.36
N ALA A 171 -6.95 5.24 5.20
CA ALA A 171 -7.37 6.03 4.05
C ALA A 171 -8.69 6.76 4.32
N ARG A 172 -9.67 6.06 4.92
CA ARG A 172 -10.93 6.66 5.38
C ARG A 172 -10.72 7.75 6.42
N GLU A 173 -9.88 7.49 7.42
CA GLU A 173 -9.55 8.48 8.46
C GLU A 173 -8.94 9.75 7.83
N HIS A 174 -7.97 9.60 6.92
CA HIS A 174 -7.30 10.74 6.31
C HIS A 174 -8.16 11.50 5.30
N VAL A 175 -9.05 10.83 4.56
CA VAL A 175 -9.94 11.54 3.63
C VAL A 175 -11.06 12.27 4.37
N ALA A 176 -11.56 11.72 5.48
CA ALA A 176 -12.49 12.41 6.37
C ALA A 176 -11.84 13.65 7.02
N GLU A 177 -10.63 13.51 7.60
CA GLU A 177 -9.86 14.66 8.14
C GLU A 177 -9.66 15.73 7.05
N LEU A 178 -9.33 15.33 5.82
CA LEU A 178 -9.13 16.25 4.71
C LEU A 178 -10.43 16.97 4.32
N ALA A 179 -11.55 16.25 4.21
CA ALA A 179 -12.83 16.82 3.84
C ALA A 179 -13.33 17.83 4.88
N ASP A 180 -13.18 17.52 6.17
CA ASP A 180 -13.52 18.43 7.27
C ASP A 180 -12.66 19.71 7.22
N LEU A 181 -11.36 19.57 6.96
CA LEU A 181 -10.44 20.71 6.90
C LEU A 181 -10.67 21.60 5.69
N LEU A 182 -10.98 21.01 4.53
CA LEU A 182 -11.31 21.77 3.31
C LEU A 182 -12.66 22.46 3.44
N SER A 183 -13.65 21.82 4.07
CA SER A 183 -14.97 22.44 4.31
C SER A 183 -14.92 23.57 5.34
N ALA A 184 -13.95 23.53 6.25
CA ALA A 184 -13.75 24.56 7.27
C ALA A 184 -12.89 25.76 6.79
N ALA A 185 -12.32 25.70 5.59
CA ALA A 185 -11.60 26.82 4.98
C ALA A 185 -12.59 27.61 4.11
N GLU A 186 -13.16 28.68 4.68
CA GLU A 186 -14.19 29.51 4.04
C GLU A 186 -13.58 30.64 3.21
N SER A 187 -12.34 31.05 3.52
CA SER A 187 -11.61 32.05 2.74
C SER A 187 -10.12 31.72 2.57
N ALA A 188 -9.48 32.48 1.68
CA ALA A 188 -8.05 32.39 1.46
C ALA A 188 -7.21 32.74 2.70
N ASP A 189 -7.77 33.49 3.66
CA ASP A 189 -7.11 33.92 4.90
C ASP A 189 -7.11 32.83 5.98
N ASP A 190 -7.84 31.73 5.78
CA ASP A 190 -7.94 30.61 6.71
C ASP A 190 -6.67 29.72 6.68
N ALA A 191 -5.51 30.34 6.94
CA ALA A 191 -4.20 29.71 6.85
C ALA A 191 -4.08 28.43 7.69
N LYS A 192 -4.73 28.37 8.85
CA LYS A 192 -4.66 27.20 9.75
C LYS A 192 -5.34 25.96 9.16
N PRO A 193 -6.65 25.97 8.81
CA PRO A 193 -7.28 24.82 8.17
C PRO A 193 -6.65 24.49 6.81
N LEU A 194 -6.28 25.48 5.98
CA LEU A 194 -5.61 25.25 4.68
C LEU A 194 -4.24 24.55 4.84
N HIS A 195 -3.42 25.00 5.80
CA HIS A 195 -2.17 24.33 6.14
C HIS A 195 -2.37 22.89 6.59
N ARG A 196 -3.39 22.66 7.44
CA ARG A 196 -3.72 21.32 7.92
C ARG A 196 -4.24 20.44 6.77
N ALA A 197 -5.07 20.96 5.87
CA ALA A 197 -5.56 20.25 4.70
C ALA A 197 -4.40 19.84 3.77
N ARG A 198 -3.41 20.73 3.58
CA ARG A 198 -2.17 20.42 2.85
C ARG A 198 -1.42 19.24 3.47
N ILE A 199 -1.35 19.20 4.80
CA ILE A 199 -0.70 18.10 5.51
C ILE A 199 -1.52 16.80 5.36
N ALA A 200 -2.84 16.86 5.50
CA ALA A 200 -3.73 15.70 5.34
C ALA A 200 -3.65 15.12 3.92
N THR A 201 -3.67 15.98 2.89
CA THR A 201 -3.46 15.60 1.48
C THR A 201 -2.13 14.87 1.29
N LYS A 202 -1.03 15.42 1.83
CA LYS A 202 0.30 14.78 1.80
C LYS A 202 0.26 13.39 2.45
N ARG A 203 -0.38 13.25 3.61
CA ARG A 203 -0.49 11.97 4.31
C ARG A 203 -1.26 10.94 3.50
N LEU A 204 -2.44 11.30 2.99
CA LEU A 204 -3.27 10.42 2.18
C LEU A 204 -2.52 10.00 0.90
N ARG A 205 -1.87 10.94 0.21
CA ARG A 205 -1.07 10.63 -0.97
C ARG A 205 0.05 9.64 -0.65
N TYR A 206 0.87 9.90 0.37
CA TYR A 206 1.97 9.00 0.75
C TYR A 206 1.49 7.65 1.28
N LEU A 207 0.27 7.58 1.81
CA LEU A 207 -0.35 6.34 2.29
C LEU A 207 -0.71 5.41 1.12
N VAL A 208 -1.32 5.94 0.06
CA VAL A 208 -1.79 5.13 -1.09
C VAL A 208 -0.74 4.96 -2.19
N GLU A 209 0.24 5.86 -2.31
CA GLU A 209 1.28 5.84 -3.35
C GLU A 209 2.05 4.50 -3.49
N PRO A 210 2.36 3.73 -2.42
CA PRO A 210 2.99 2.41 -2.55
C PRO A 210 2.18 1.38 -3.36
N LEU A 211 0.86 1.58 -3.48
CA LEU A 211 -0.02 0.72 -4.28
C LEU A 211 -0.08 1.09 -5.77
N ARG A 212 0.61 2.15 -6.18
CA ARG A 212 0.61 2.58 -7.58
C ARG A 212 1.18 1.45 -8.46
N GLY A 213 0.46 1.11 -9.52
CA GLY A 213 0.79 -0.01 -10.41
C GLY A 213 0.37 -1.39 -9.91
N ARG A 214 -0.15 -1.50 -8.67
CA ARG A 214 -0.72 -2.73 -8.08
C ARG A 214 -2.24 -2.70 -8.03
N ASP A 215 -2.82 -1.51 -7.91
CA ASP A 215 -4.26 -1.27 -7.98
C ASP A 215 -4.55 -0.18 -9.01
N ALA A 216 -5.43 -0.48 -9.97
CA ALA A 216 -5.76 0.43 -11.07
C ALA A 216 -6.37 1.76 -10.59
N ARG A 217 -7.08 1.76 -9.45
CA ARG A 217 -7.73 2.95 -8.88
C ARG A 217 -6.73 3.96 -8.32
N VAL A 218 -5.52 3.51 -7.97
CA VAL A 218 -4.53 4.35 -7.26
C VAL A 218 -3.86 5.36 -8.18
N GLY A 219 -3.72 5.06 -9.47
CA GLY A 219 -3.05 5.93 -10.43
C GLY A 219 -3.68 7.33 -10.48
N ASP A 220 -4.98 7.38 -10.80
CA ASP A 220 -5.73 8.62 -10.94
C ASP A 220 -5.92 9.33 -9.59
N LEU A 221 -6.13 8.56 -8.51
CA LEU A 221 -6.22 9.10 -7.16
C LEU A 221 -4.92 9.84 -6.76
N VAL A 222 -3.76 9.25 -7.03
CA VAL A 222 -2.46 9.88 -6.73
C VAL A 222 -2.24 11.14 -7.56
N LEU A 223 -2.62 11.14 -8.84
CA LEU A 223 -2.53 12.33 -9.70
C LEU A 223 -3.41 13.46 -9.17
N ARG A 224 -4.65 13.14 -8.78
CA ARG A 224 -5.58 14.11 -8.19
C ARG A 224 -5.08 14.68 -6.86
N LEU A 225 -4.59 13.82 -5.96
CA LEU A 225 -4.00 14.24 -4.69
C LEU A 225 -2.71 15.06 -4.90
N LYS A 226 -1.94 14.79 -5.95
CA LYS A 226 -0.78 15.60 -6.32
C LYS A 226 -1.23 17.01 -6.73
N ARG A 227 -2.22 17.14 -7.62
CA ARG A 227 -2.76 18.45 -8.02
C ARG A 227 -3.29 19.24 -6.83
N LEU A 228 -4.10 18.61 -5.96
CA LEU A 228 -4.58 19.25 -4.72
C LEU A 228 -3.42 19.71 -3.82
N GLN A 229 -2.39 18.87 -3.68
CA GLN A 229 -1.20 19.22 -2.90
C GLN A 229 -0.46 20.42 -3.49
N ASP A 230 -0.41 20.55 -4.81
CA ASP A 230 0.28 21.65 -5.49
C ASP A 230 -0.46 22.97 -5.25
N VAL A 231 -1.79 23.00 -5.41
CA VAL A 231 -2.63 24.18 -5.11
C VAL A 231 -2.52 24.60 -3.64
N LEU A 232 -2.75 23.66 -2.70
CA LEU A 232 -2.60 23.94 -1.27
C LEU A 232 -1.15 24.27 -0.89
N GLY A 233 -0.18 23.77 -1.65
CA GLY A 233 1.24 24.06 -1.53
C GLY A 233 1.50 25.54 -1.79
N HIS A 234 1.02 26.02 -2.93
CA HIS A 234 1.15 27.41 -3.35
C HIS A 234 0.45 28.38 -2.38
N ILE A 235 -0.78 28.08 -1.95
CA ILE A 235 -1.50 28.84 -0.91
C ILE A 235 -0.63 28.96 0.37
N GLN A 236 -0.05 27.86 0.83
CA GLN A 236 0.82 27.88 2.00
C GLN A 236 2.07 28.74 1.80
N ASP A 237 2.65 28.70 0.60
CA ASP A 237 3.83 29.47 0.28
C ASP A 237 3.50 30.98 0.26
N MET A 238 2.30 31.36 -0.17
CA MET A 238 1.79 32.74 -0.07
C MET A 238 1.59 33.20 1.37
N HIS A 239 0.97 32.41 2.25
CA HIS A 239 0.85 32.76 3.68
C HIS A 239 2.22 32.95 4.34
N VAL A 240 3.18 32.08 4.02
CA VAL A 240 4.55 32.16 4.57
C VAL A 240 5.30 33.39 4.04
N LEU A 241 5.08 33.75 2.78
CA LEU A 241 5.66 34.94 2.18
C LEU A 241 5.03 36.22 2.76
N GLU A 242 3.71 36.24 2.97
CA GLU A 242 3.02 37.34 3.63
C GLU A 242 3.58 37.61 5.04
N ASP A 243 3.69 36.56 5.87
CA ASP A 243 4.31 36.64 7.19
C ASP A 243 5.74 37.19 7.10
N THR A 244 6.52 36.70 6.14
CA THR A 244 7.91 37.13 5.92
C THR A 244 7.99 38.60 5.52
N LEU A 245 7.12 39.08 4.63
CA LEU A 245 7.05 40.49 4.23
C LEU A 245 6.57 41.36 5.40
N GLY A 246 5.70 40.84 6.26
CA GLY A 246 5.31 41.48 7.52
C GLY A 246 6.50 41.69 8.45
N GLU A 247 7.28 40.63 8.71
CA GLU A 247 8.49 40.68 9.53
C GLU A 247 9.55 41.64 8.96
N LEU A 248 9.82 41.53 7.66
CA LEU A 248 10.84 42.34 6.99
C LEU A 248 10.44 43.81 6.85
N GLY A 249 9.14 44.10 6.79
CA GLY A 249 8.60 45.45 6.63
C GLY A 249 8.46 46.23 7.93
N ALA A 250 8.45 45.56 9.10
CA ALA A 250 8.19 46.21 10.39
C ALA A 250 9.21 47.29 10.76
N ASP A 251 10.48 47.10 10.40
CA ASP A 251 11.59 48.03 10.66
C ASP A 251 12.15 48.65 9.36
N ALA A 252 11.40 48.58 8.26
CA ALA A 252 11.87 49.07 6.97
C ALA A 252 11.88 50.61 6.93
N PRO A 253 12.92 51.25 6.33
CA PRO A 253 12.90 52.69 6.07
C PRO A 253 11.69 53.10 5.22
N ASP A 254 11.17 54.31 5.44
CA ASP A 254 10.03 54.86 4.67
C ASP A 254 10.25 54.80 3.16
N ALA A 255 11.50 54.97 2.71
CA ALA A 255 11.89 54.88 1.30
C ALA A 255 11.64 53.50 0.67
N HIS A 256 11.47 52.44 1.48
CA HIS A 256 11.20 51.09 1.01
C HIS A 256 9.71 50.72 1.08
N ALA A 257 8.88 51.52 1.77
CA ALA A 257 7.50 51.17 2.10
C ALA A 257 6.64 50.80 0.88
N ALA A 258 6.78 51.54 -0.23
CA ALA A 258 6.05 51.29 -1.47
C ALA A 258 6.31 49.88 -2.03
N GLY A 259 7.55 49.37 -1.94
CA GLY A 259 7.90 48.03 -2.39
C GLY A 259 7.25 46.92 -1.57
N TYR A 260 7.24 47.07 -0.23
CA TYR A 260 6.55 46.12 0.64
C TYR A 260 5.04 46.11 0.42
N VAL A 261 4.43 47.28 0.23
CA VAL A 261 2.99 47.39 -0.07
C VAL A 261 2.67 46.71 -1.41
N ALA A 262 3.46 46.96 -2.45
CA ALA A 262 3.27 46.34 -3.76
C ALA A 262 3.40 44.80 -3.69
N LEU A 263 4.41 44.29 -3.00
CA LEU A 263 4.61 42.85 -2.83
C LEU A 263 3.47 42.21 -2.02
N LYS A 264 3.02 42.84 -0.93
CA LYS A 264 1.88 42.33 -0.15
C LYS A 264 0.60 42.27 -0.97
N ALA A 265 0.30 43.32 -1.75
CA ALA A 265 -0.86 43.33 -2.63
C ALA A 265 -0.78 42.23 -3.72
N ALA A 266 0.42 41.98 -4.26
CA ALA A 266 0.64 40.90 -5.22
C ALA A 266 0.44 39.51 -4.58
N VAL A 267 0.95 39.29 -3.36
CA VAL A 267 0.75 38.07 -2.59
C VAL A 267 -0.73 37.85 -2.30
N GLU A 268 -1.44 38.88 -1.83
CA GLU A 268 -2.88 38.81 -1.53
C GLU A 268 -3.69 38.45 -2.79
N THR A 269 -3.38 39.07 -3.93
CA THR A 269 -4.04 38.77 -5.21
C THR A 269 -3.82 37.32 -5.64
N ASP A 270 -2.58 36.84 -5.56
CA ASP A 270 -2.20 35.49 -5.99
C ASP A 270 -2.73 34.41 -5.03
N LEU A 271 -2.79 34.72 -3.73
CA LEU A 271 -3.44 33.90 -2.70
C LEU A 271 -4.93 33.72 -2.98
N HIS A 272 -5.66 34.81 -3.24
CA HIS A 272 -7.08 34.75 -3.58
C HIS A 272 -7.34 34.01 -4.89
N ALA A 273 -6.51 34.22 -5.92
CA ALA A 273 -6.61 33.48 -7.18
C ALA A 273 -6.42 31.96 -6.96
N SER A 274 -5.45 31.58 -6.13
CA SER A 274 -5.16 30.17 -5.81
C SER A 274 -6.26 29.54 -4.96
N PHE A 275 -6.89 30.31 -4.07
CA PHE A 275 -8.07 29.84 -3.35
C PHE A 275 -9.26 29.63 -4.30
N GLY A 276 -9.50 30.55 -5.24
CA GLY A 276 -10.53 30.35 -6.28
C GLY A 276 -10.28 29.10 -7.15
N GLU A 277 -9.02 28.78 -7.44
CA GLU A 277 -8.64 27.52 -8.10
C GLU A 277 -8.96 26.30 -7.23
N LEU A 278 -8.67 26.36 -5.93
CA LEU A 278 -9.04 25.32 -4.96
C LEU A 278 -10.55 25.09 -4.94
N GLU A 279 -11.35 26.15 -4.87
CA GLU A 279 -12.81 26.08 -4.89
C GLU A 279 -13.31 25.41 -6.18
N ALA A 280 -12.81 25.87 -7.33
CA ALA A 280 -13.26 25.40 -8.63
C ALA A 280 -12.86 23.94 -8.94
N GLU A 281 -11.66 23.51 -8.51
CA GLU A 281 -11.13 22.18 -8.84
C GLU A 281 -11.39 21.12 -7.78
N PHE A 282 -11.63 21.48 -6.52
CA PHE A 282 -11.61 20.53 -5.41
C PHE A 282 -12.75 20.61 -4.41
N LEU A 283 -13.49 21.71 -4.31
CA LEU A 283 -14.59 21.83 -3.35
C LEU A 283 -15.94 21.41 -3.94
N GLY A 284 -16.98 21.42 -3.10
CA GLY A 284 -18.34 21.01 -3.49
C GLY A 284 -18.43 19.55 -3.92
N GLU A 285 -19.10 19.30 -5.05
CA GLU A 285 -19.27 17.94 -5.60
C GLU A 285 -17.93 17.24 -5.89
N ARG A 286 -16.89 18.01 -6.23
CA ARG A 286 -15.56 17.46 -6.49
C ARG A 286 -14.95 16.88 -5.22
N LEU A 287 -15.16 17.50 -4.06
CA LEU A 287 -14.71 16.94 -2.79
C LEU A 287 -15.40 15.61 -2.51
N GLY A 288 -16.71 15.53 -2.75
CA GLY A 288 -17.48 14.28 -2.67
C GLY A 288 -16.88 13.17 -3.56
N ALA A 289 -16.60 13.48 -4.83
CA ALA A 289 -15.99 12.51 -5.75
C ALA A 289 -14.60 12.03 -5.29
N LEU A 290 -13.82 12.85 -4.57
CA LEU A 290 -12.54 12.42 -4.00
C LEU A 290 -12.76 11.45 -2.83
N VAL A 291 -13.73 11.74 -1.96
CA VAL A 291 -14.13 10.86 -0.86
C VAL A 291 -14.60 9.52 -1.41
N ASP A 292 -15.46 9.52 -2.42
CA ASP A 292 -15.97 8.30 -3.06
C ASP A 292 -14.84 7.46 -3.68
N SER A 293 -13.89 8.09 -4.37
CA SER A 293 -12.72 7.41 -4.94
C SER A 293 -11.88 6.70 -3.87
N VAL A 294 -11.72 7.33 -2.71
CA VAL A 294 -11.00 6.73 -1.57
C VAL A 294 -11.81 5.60 -0.94
N GLU A 295 -13.13 5.75 -0.82
CA GLU A 295 -14.01 4.71 -0.27
C GLU A 295 -14.08 3.48 -1.19
N GLU A 296 -14.11 3.67 -2.50
CA GLU A 296 -14.04 2.57 -3.47
C GLU A 296 -12.72 1.81 -3.38
N LEU A 297 -11.60 2.53 -3.25
CA LEU A 297 -10.30 1.91 -2.99
C LEU A 297 -10.33 1.13 -1.67
N ALA A 298 -10.79 1.76 -0.58
CA ALA A 298 -10.85 1.16 0.75
C ALA A 298 -11.71 -0.11 0.77
N ARG A 299 -12.88 -0.10 0.11
CA ARG A 299 -13.75 -1.28 -0.04
C ARG A 299 -13.07 -2.41 -0.79
N GLY A 300 -12.31 -2.09 -1.84
CA GLY A 300 -11.52 -3.11 -2.56
C GLY A 300 -10.41 -3.71 -1.71
N LEU A 301 -9.76 -2.89 -0.88
CA LEU A 301 -8.72 -3.34 0.05
C LEU A 301 -9.30 -4.19 1.20
N ASP A 302 -10.51 -3.89 1.67
CA ASP A 302 -11.25 -4.71 2.63
C ASP A 302 -11.69 -6.06 2.02
N GLY A 303 -12.08 -6.04 0.74
CA GLY A 303 -12.55 -7.20 -0.03
C GLY A 303 -11.43 -8.11 -0.55
N ALA A 304 -10.15 -7.75 -0.40
CA ALA A 304 -9.01 -8.56 -0.83
C ALA A 304 -8.80 -9.85 0.00
N ARG A 305 -9.78 -10.29 0.80
CA ARG A 305 -9.87 -11.66 1.30
C ARG A 305 -10.21 -12.59 0.12
N GLN A 306 -9.20 -13.02 -0.65
CA GLN A 306 -9.37 -14.16 -1.56
C GLN A 306 -9.63 -15.42 -0.72
N THR A 307 -10.90 -15.72 -0.46
CA THR A 307 -11.34 -17.08 -0.23
C THR A 307 -11.31 -17.80 -1.58
N GLU A 308 -10.51 -18.86 -1.70
CA GLU A 308 -10.69 -19.86 -2.76
C GLU A 308 -12.17 -20.21 -2.81
N THR A 309 -12.81 -19.89 -3.94
CA THR A 309 -14.25 -20.13 -4.09
C THR A 309 -14.43 -21.43 -4.84
N GLU A 310 -14.69 -22.50 -4.09
CA GLU A 310 -14.99 -23.83 -4.61
C GLU A 310 -16.45 -24.19 -4.33
N ARG A 311 -17.13 -24.83 -5.29
CA ARG A 311 -18.43 -25.49 -5.06
C ARG A 311 -18.28 -27.01 -5.18
N LYS A 312 -19.02 -27.74 -4.32
CA LYS A 312 -18.99 -29.21 -4.27
C LYS A 312 -20.39 -29.80 -4.48
N TYR A 313 -20.46 -30.87 -5.24
CA TYR A 313 -21.70 -31.57 -5.59
C TYR A 313 -21.58 -33.06 -5.30
N LEU A 314 -22.63 -33.63 -4.71
CA LEU A 314 -22.75 -35.06 -4.48
C LEU A 314 -23.38 -35.72 -5.71
N LEU A 315 -22.74 -36.77 -6.22
CA LEU A 315 -23.25 -37.57 -7.33
C LEU A 315 -23.68 -38.96 -6.84
N GLU A 316 -24.73 -39.51 -7.47
CA GLU A 316 -25.24 -40.84 -7.16
C GLU A 316 -24.25 -41.94 -7.56
N ARG A 317 -23.54 -41.73 -8.68
CA ARG A 317 -22.53 -42.63 -9.23
C ARG A 317 -21.63 -41.88 -10.20
N LEU A 318 -20.52 -42.51 -10.58
CA LEU A 318 -19.62 -41.97 -11.59
C LEU A 318 -20.34 -41.89 -12.95
N PRO A 319 -20.30 -40.75 -13.66
CA PRO A 319 -20.87 -40.64 -15.00
C PRO A 319 -20.16 -41.56 -16.01
N ALA A 320 -20.92 -42.28 -16.82
CA ALA A 320 -20.41 -43.29 -17.76
C ALA A 320 -19.39 -42.74 -18.78
N CYS A 321 -19.53 -41.47 -19.17
CA CYS A 321 -18.57 -40.81 -20.07
C CYS A 321 -17.16 -40.69 -19.48
N LEU A 322 -17.02 -40.72 -18.14
CA LEU A 322 -15.72 -40.70 -17.47
C LEU A 322 -15.16 -42.11 -17.32
N GLU A 323 -16.01 -43.13 -17.19
CA GLU A 323 -15.61 -44.55 -17.21
C GLU A 323 -15.04 -44.97 -18.57
N GLU A 324 -15.62 -44.45 -19.66
CA GLU A 324 -15.20 -44.73 -21.04
C GLU A 324 -14.01 -43.89 -21.52
N SER A 325 -13.70 -42.79 -20.82
CA SER A 325 -12.51 -42.00 -21.09
C SER A 325 -11.26 -42.81 -20.75
N ASP A 326 -10.24 -42.78 -21.61
CA ASP A 326 -9.01 -43.56 -21.43
C ASP A 326 -8.54 -43.49 -19.96
N ALA A 327 -8.46 -44.64 -19.30
CA ALA A 327 -8.04 -44.77 -17.90
C ALA A 327 -6.65 -44.16 -17.61
N SER A 328 -5.90 -43.80 -18.67
CA SER A 328 -4.62 -43.07 -18.63
C SER A 328 -4.76 -41.56 -18.31
N SER A 329 -5.97 -41.01 -18.37
CA SER A 329 -6.26 -39.60 -18.05
C SER A 329 -6.57 -39.37 -16.57
N ALA A 330 -7.13 -40.38 -15.89
CA ALA A 330 -7.45 -40.34 -14.48
C ALA A 330 -6.20 -40.47 -13.61
N LYS A 331 -6.21 -39.79 -12.46
CA LYS A 331 -5.14 -39.87 -11.45
C LYS A 331 -5.63 -40.68 -10.27
N GLU A 332 -4.94 -41.76 -9.94
CA GLU A 332 -5.17 -42.47 -8.69
C GLU A 332 -4.43 -41.75 -7.56
N LEU A 333 -5.15 -41.43 -6.49
CA LEU A 333 -4.69 -40.61 -5.38
C LEU A 333 -4.82 -41.40 -4.08
N ARG A 334 -3.68 -41.64 -3.43
CA ARG A 334 -3.63 -42.12 -2.05
C ARG A 334 -3.21 -40.95 -1.19
N GLN A 335 -4.09 -40.48 -0.32
CA GLN A 335 -3.82 -39.33 0.53
C GLN A 335 -4.05 -39.66 2.00
N GLY A 336 -3.11 -39.21 2.83
CA GLY A 336 -3.12 -39.42 4.27
C GLY A 336 -2.90 -38.09 4.99
N TYR A 337 -3.59 -37.90 6.11
CA TYR A 337 -3.50 -36.71 6.93
C TYR A 337 -2.73 -37.05 8.20
N VAL A 338 -1.66 -36.32 8.47
CA VAL A 338 -0.94 -36.46 9.74
C VAL A 338 -1.77 -35.73 10.81
N PRO A 339 -2.13 -36.39 11.92
CA PRO A 339 -2.92 -35.77 12.98
C PRO A 339 -2.25 -34.51 13.53
N GLY A 340 -3.00 -33.42 13.57
CA GLY A 340 -2.50 -32.13 14.05
C GLY A 340 -3.63 -31.14 14.26
N GLU A 341 -3.60 -30.42 15.39
CA GLU A 341 -4.65 -29.45 15.73
C GLU A 341 -4.44 -28.09 15.06
N LYS A 342 -3.18 -27.66 14.91
CA LYS A 342 -2.79 -26.30 14.46
C LYS A 342 -2.15 -26.26 13.08
N LEU A 343 -1.41 -27.31 12.75
CA LEU A 343 -0.79 -27.52 11.45
C LEU A 343 -1.33 -28.84 10.92
N ARG A 344 -2.01 -28.78 9.79
CA ARG A 344 -2.58 -29.95 9.12
C ARG A 344 -1.66 -30.31 7.99
N GLU A 345 -1.07 -31.49 8.06
CA GLU A 345 -0.14 -31.97 7.05
C GLU A 345 -0.82 -33.08 6.25
N ARG A 346 -0.78 -32.98 4.93
CA ARG A 346 -1.32 -33.96 3.98
C ARG A 346 -0.18 -34.53 3.17
N LEU A 347 -0.07 -35.85 3.17
CA LEU A 347 0.79 -36.61 2.27
C LEU A 347 -0.06 -37.15 1.13
N ARG A 348 0.41 -37.03 -0.11
CA ARG A 348 -0.31 -37.51 -1.28
C ARG A 348 0.62 -38.24 -2.23
N GLU A 349 0.26 -39.47 -2.55
CA GLU A 349 0.81 -40.24 -3.66
C GLU A 349 -0.15 -40.13 -4.86
N VAL A 350 0.39 -39.68 -5.98
CA VAL A 350 -0.32 -39.50 -7.26
C VAL A 350 0.23 -40.50 -8.26
N ILE A 351 -0.63 -41.35 -8.80
CA ILE A 351 -0.28 -42.34 -9.82
C ILE A 351 -1.05 -42.01 -11.09
N ARG A 352 -0.34 -41.90 -12.21
CA ARG A 352 -0.92 -41.72 -13.55
C ARG A 352 -0.14 -42.58 -14.55
N GLY A 353 -0.75 -43.67 -15.00
CA GLY A 353 -0.02 -44.67 -15.80
C GLY A 353 1.20 -45.18 -15.02
N ASP A 354 2.39 -45.08 -15.62
CA ASP A 354 3.66 -45.48 -15.00
C ASP A 354 4.32 -44.36 -14.17
N GLU A 355 3.75 -43.14 -14.15
CA GLU A 355 4.29 -42.02 -13.38
C GLU A 355 3.78 -42.01 -11.94
N ARG A 356 4.71 -41.86 -10.98
CA ARG A 356 4.44 -41.74 -9.54
C ARG A 356 5.02 -40.44 -9.00
N ARG A 357 4.20 -39.60 -8.39
CA ARG A 357 4.64 -38.38 -7.67
C ARG A 357 4.20 -38.42 -6.21
N LEU A 358 5.07 -37.93 -5.33
CA LEU A 358 4.85 -37.88 -3.89
C LEU A 358 4.88 -36.41 -3.48
N LEU A 359 3.81 -35.95 -2.84
CA LEU A 359 3.60 -34.55 -2.49
C LEU A 359 3.35 -34.43 -1.00
N ARG A 360 3.90 -33.37 -0.41
CA ARG A 360 3.59 -32.92 0.95
C ARG A 360 2.88 -31.59 0.86
N THR A 361 1.77 -31.47 1.56
CA THR A 361 1.06 -30.21 1.71
C THR A 361 0.97 -29.85 3.19
N LEU A 362 1.51 -28.70 3.56
CA LEU A 362 1.37 -28.13 4.89
C LEU A 362 0.28 -27.06 4.85
N LYS A 363 -0.86 -27.35 5.48
CA LYS A 363 -1.98 -26.43 5.66
C LYS A 363 -2.00 -25.95 7.11
N GLY A 364 -1.54 -24.73 7.35
CA GLY A 364 -1.52 -24.11 8.68
C GLY A 364 -2.49 -22.95 8.77
N GLY A 365 -3.14 -22.80 9.94
CA GLY A 365 -3.96 -21.64 10.26
C GLY A 365 -5.43 -21.95 10.57
N THR A 366 -6.05 -21.07 11.34
CA THR A 366 -7.50 -21.03 11.62
C THR A 366 -8.01 -19.66 11.23
N GLY A 367 -9.21 -19.57 10.64
CA GLY A 367 -9.74 -18.30 10.14
C GLY A 367 -9.12 -17.87 8.80
N VAL A 368 -8.74 -16.59 8.70
CA VAL A 368 -8.59 -15.82 7.45
C VAL A 368 -7.23 -15.95 6.75
N GLN A 369 -6.23 -16.58 7.37
CA GLN A 369 -4.97 -16.94 6.71
C GLN A 369 -4.77 -18.44 6.76
N ARG A 370 -4.80 -19.06 5.57
CA ARG A 370 -4.41 -20.45 5.34
C ARG A 370 -3.05 -20.40 4.64
N ILE A 371 -2.00 -20.83 5.32
CA ILE A 371 -0.72 -21.08 4.67
C ILE A 371 -0.85 -22.47 4.06
N GLU A 372 -0.80 -22.54 2.73
CA GLU A 372 -0.68 -23.79 1.99
C GLU A 372 0.67 -23.79 1.27
N VAL A 373 1.53 -24.73 1.67
CA VAL A 373 2.79 -25.00 0.98
C VAL A 373 2.70 -26.42 0.46
N GLU A 374 2.76 -26.59 -0.86
CA GLU A 374 2.88 -27.89 -1.52
C GLU A 374 4.30 -28.06 -2.08
N GLU A 375 4.94 -29.18 -1.75
CA GLU A 375 6.29 -29.52 -2.18
C GLU A 375 6.38 -30.99 -2.62
N ASP A 376 7.28 -31.28 -3.56
CA ASP A 376 7.64 -32.67 -3.91
C ASP A 376 8.39 -33.33 -2.75
N MET A 377 8.13 -34.62 -2.52
CA MET A 377 8.77 -35.41 -1.47
C MET A 377 9.76 -36.43 -2.02
N GLU A 378 10.87 -36.60 -1.30
CA GLU A 378 11.73 -37.77 -1.50
C GLU A 378 11.02 -39.06 -1.06
N PRO A 379 11.10 -40.16 -1.84
CA PRO A 379 10.45 -41.43 -1.50
C PRO A 379 10.79 -41.94 -0.10
N ALA A 380 12.06 -41.86 0.30
CA ALA A 380 12.50 -42.33 1.61
C ALA A 380 11.86 -41.56 2.78
N LEU A 381 11.52 -40.28 2.59
CA LEU A 381 10.81 -39.50 3.60
C LEU A 381 9.33 -39.87 3.63
N PHE A 382 8.69 -40.00 2.47
CA PHE A 382 7.29 -40.40 2.36
C PHE A 382 7.02 -41.75 3.06
N GLU A 383 7.84 -42.78 2.81
CA GLU A 383 7.66 -44.10 3.42
C GLU A 383 7.79 -44.07 4.96
N ARG A 384 8.57 -43.15 5.52
CA ARG A 384 8.68 -42.97 6.99
C ARG A 384 7.49 -42.22 7.58
N MET A 385 6.91 -41.29 6.82
CA MET A 385 5.82 -40.43 7.30
C MET A 385 4.44 -41.06 7.03
N TRP A 386 4.31 -41.87 6.00
CA TRP A 386 3.04 -42.51 5.63
C TRP A 386 2.39 -43.31 6.77
N PRO A 387 3.12 -44.10 7.58
CA PRO A 387 2.55 -44.77 8.76
C PRO A 387 1.87 -43.81 9.76
N LEU A 388 2.33 -42.56 9.87
CA LEU A 388 1.75 -41.56 10.78
C LEU A 388 0.35 -41.09 10.37
N THR A 389 -0.10 -41.44 9.16
CA THR A 389 -1.43 -41.12 8.64
C THR A 389 -2.44 -42.26 8.86
N GLU A 390 -2.05 -43.35 9.53
CA GLU A 390 -2.94 -44.47 9.80
C GLU A 390 -4.19 -44.03 10.57
N GLY A 391 -5.36 -44.48 10.13
CA GLY A 391 -6.66 -44.01 10.64
C GLY A 391 -7.13 -42.66 10.08
N ALA A 392 -6.36 -42.03 9.18
CA ALA A 392 -6.69 -40.75 8.57
C ALA A 392 -6.34 -40.74 7.05
N ARG A 393 -6.91 -41.67 6.27
CA ARG A 393 -6.58 -41.84 4.83
C ARG A 393 -7.81 -41.85 3.95
N VAL A 394 -7.64 -41.36 2.71
CA VAL A 394 -8.57 -41.68 1.63
C VAL A 394 -7.87 -42.16 0.37
N HIS A 395 -8.53 -43.04 -0.36
CA HIS A 395 -8.11 -43.55 -1.66
C HIS A 395 -9.17 -43.22 -2.70
N LYS A 396 -8.78 -42.51 -3.75
CA LYS A 396 -9.73 -42.06 -4.78
C LYS A 396 -9.10 -42.03 -6.17
N ARG A 397 -9.95 -42.02 -7.18
CA ARG A 397 -9.61 -41.77 -8.57
C ARG A 397 -10.19 -40.41 -8.95
N ARG A 398 -9.32 -39.52 -9.43
CA ARG A 398 -9.67 -38.14 -9.82
C ARG A 398 -9.68 -37.99 -11.33
N TYR A 399 -10.79 -37.50 -11.85
CA TYR A 399 -11.03 -37.14 -13.24
C TYR A 399 -11.06 -35.62 -13.34
N THR A 400 -10.40 -35.06 -14.34
CA THR A 400 -10.44 -33.62 -14.64
C THR A 400 -11.13 -33.45 -15.99
N VAL A 401 -12.20 -32.67 -16.02
CA VAL A 401 -13.06 -32.47 -17.19
C VAL A 401 -13.17 -30.97 -17.45
N LEU A 402 -12.76 -30.52 -18.63
CA LEU A 402 -13.00 -29.15 -19.06
C LEU A 402 -14.40 -29.06 -19.67
N ASP A 403 -15.27 -28.24 -19.10
CA ASP A 403 -16.61 -27.97 -19.64
C ASP A 403 -16.81 -26.46 -19.80
N GLY A 404 -16.86 -26.00 -21.05
CA GLY A 404 -16.78 -24.59 -21.39
C GLY A 404 -15.47 -23.96 -20.91
N ALA A 405 -15.57 -22.97 -20.04
CA ALA A 405 -14.43 -22.26 -19.45
C ALA A 405 -14.09 -22.72 -18.02
N LEU A 406 -14.82 -23.71 -17.49
CA LEU A 406 -14.67 -24.18 -16.12
C LEU A 406 -14.02 -25.56 -16.11
N GLU A 407 -13.03 -25.73 -15.23
CA GLU A 407 -12.42 -27.03 -14.96
C GLU A 407 -13.18 -27.71 -13.81
N TRP A 408 -13.78 -28.85 -14.12
CA TRP A 408 -14.47 -29.71 -13.17
C TRP A 408 -13.57 -30.84 -12.74
N VAL A 409 -13.62 -31.16 -11.46
CA VAL A 409 -12.87 -32.25 -10.86
C VAL A 409 -13.85 -33.24 -10.25
N VAL A 410 -13.86 -34.49 -10.75
CA VAL A 410 -14.71 -35.56 -10.21
C VAL A 410 -13.83 -36.56 -9.47
N ASP A 411 -14.14 -36.78 -8.20
CA ASP A 411 -13.48 -37.75 -7.34
C ASP A 411 -14.39 -38.94 -7.10
N GLU A 412 -13.99 -40.11 -7.60
CA GLU A 412 -14.53 -41.42 -7.26
C GLU A 412 -13.72 -41.98 -6.10
N PHE A 413 -14.31 -42.12 -4.90
CA PHE A 413 -13.62 -42.73 -3.78
C PHE A 413 -13.63 -44.27 -3.92
N LEU A 414 -12.46 -44.89 -3.77
CA LEU A 414 -12.25 -46.33 -3.97
C LEU A 414 -12.30 -47.12 -2.65
N ASP A 415 -12.22 -46.42 -1.54
CA ASP A 415 -12.29 -46.95 -0.17
C ASP A 415 -13.68 -46.80 0.46
N ARG A 416 -14.62 -46.12 -0.22
CA ARG A 416 -16.01 -45.92 0.21
C ARG A 416 -16.89 -45.63 -1.00
N GLU A 417 -18.18 -45.96 -0.94
CA GLU A 417 -19.15 -45.63 -1.98
C GLU A 417 -19.50 -44.13 -1.95
N LEU A 418 -18.68 -43.31 -2.62
CA LEU A 418 -18.87 -41.85 -2.69
C LEU A 418 -18.30 -41.30 -4.00
N VAL A 419 -19.05 -40.39 -4.63
CA VAL A 419 -18.58 -39.62 -5.79
C VAL A 419 -18.87 -38.13 -5.57
N LEU A 420 -17.84 -37.30 -5.69
CA LEU A 420 -17.94 -35.84 -5.52
C LEU A 420 -17.46 -35.13 -6.77
N ALA A 421 -18.16 -34.08 -7.18
CA ALA A 421 -17.71 -33.14 -8.20
C ALA A 421 -17.39 -31.79 -7.56
N GLU A 422 -16.23 -31.22 -7.89
CA GLU A 422 -15.72 -29.95 -7.41
C GLU A 422 -15.46 -29.02 -8.62
N VAL A 423 -15.72 -27.73 -8.47
CA VAL A 423 -15.40 -26.70 -9.48
C VAL A 423 -14.87 -25.45 -8.80
N GLU A 424 -13.74 -24.93 -9.31
CA GLU A 424 -13.19 -23.64 -8.88
C GLU A 424 -13.86 -22.50 -9.64
N LEU A 425 -14.20 -21.44 -8.91
CA LEU A 425 -14.92 -20.29 -9.45
C LEU A 425 -14.11 -19.00 -9.30
N PRO A 426 -14.25 -18.05 -10.24
CA PRO A 426 -13.64 -16.72 -10.12
C PRO A 426 -14.17 -15.92 -8.92
N SER A 427 -15.41 -16.17 -8.48
CA SER A 427 -16.01 -15.57 -7.28
C SER A 427 -17.21 -16.38 -6.76
N ALA A 428 -17.57 -16.18 -5.48
CA ALA A 428 -18.66 -16.89 -4.78
C ALA A 428 -20.06 -16.64 -5.35
N ASP A 429 -20.26 -15.49 -5.98
CA ASP A 429 -21.55 -15.09 -6.54
C ASP A 429 -21.86 -15.77 -7.88
N VAL A 430 -20.88 -16.45 -8.48
CA VAL A 430 -21.10 -17.21 -9.72
C VAL A 430 -21.78 -18.54 -9.40
N GLN A 431 -22.92 -18.80 -10.03
CA GLN A 431 -23.51 -20.13 -10.09
C GLN A 431 -23.05 -20.79 -11.40
N PRO A 432 -22.24 -21.86 -11.35
CA PRO A 432 -21.80 -22.53 -12.57
C PRO A 432 -22.99 -23.27 -13.21
N PRO A 433 -23.09 -23.29 -14.55
CA PRO A 433 -24.06 -24.15 -15.22
C PRO A 433 -23.69 -25.62 -14.91
N ILE A 434 -24.70 -26.43 -14.58
CA ILE A 434 -24.51 -27.87 -14.33
C ILE A 434 -24.28 -28.57 -15.67
N PRO A 435 -23.14 -29.25 -15.85
CA PRO A 435 -22.85 -30.00 -17.07
C PRO A 435 -23.90 -31.05 -17.44
N GLU A 436 -24.16 -31.22 -18.74
CA GLU A 436 -25.09 -32.24 -19.25
C GLU A 436 -24.67 -33.66 -18.86
N TRP A 437 -23.36 -33.92 -18.80
CA TRP A 437 -22.82 -35.22 -18.39
C TRP A 437 -22.98 -35.49 -16.88
N MET A 438 -23.08 -34.44 -16.06
CA MET A 438 -23.22 -34.53 -14.61
C MET A 438 -24.68 -34.56 -14.17
N ALA A 439 -25.55 -33.81 -14.86
CA ALA A 439 -26.93 -33.57 -14.48
C ALA A 439 -27.75 -34.85 -14.17
N PRO A 440 -27.65 -35.96 -14.93
CA PRO A 440 -28.41 -37.18 -14.64
C PRO A 440 -28.01 -37.88 -13.34
N HIS A 441 -26.83 -37.56 -12.81
CA HIS A 441 -26.24 -38.19 -11.63
C HIS A 441 -26.19 -37.25 -10.42
N LEU A 442 -26.58 -35.98 -10.58
CA LEU A 442 -26.52 -34.98 -9.53
C LEU A 442 -27.58 -35.25 -8.46
N VAL A 443 -27.14 -35.47 -7.22
CA VAL A 443 -28.04 -35.60 -6.07
C VAL A 443 -28.36 -34.21 -5.52
N ARG A 444 -27.33 -33.44 -5.13
CA ARG A 444 -27.43 -32.08 -4.58
C ARG A 444 -26.07 -31.39 -4.44
N GLU A 445 -26.10 -30.09 -4.24
CA GLU A 445 -24.93 -29.33 -3.76
C GLU A 445 -24.65 -29.66 -2.28
N VAL A 446 -23.37 -29.82 -1.93
CA VAL A 446 -22.84 -30.10 -0.59
C VAL A 446 -21.77 -29.09 -0.16
N THR A 447 -21.71 -27.93 -0.83
CA THR A 447 -20.75 -26.86 -0.54
C THR A 447 -20.85 -26.43 0.93
N GLY A 448 -19.72 -26.41 1.64
CA GLY A 448 -19.66 -26.00 3.05
C GLY A 448 -20.08 -27.07 4.06
N GLU A 449 -20.46 -28.27 3.63
CA GLU A 449 -20.75 -29.37 4.55
C GLU A 449 -19.48 -30.12 4.95
N ASP A 450 -19.16 -30.07 6.24
CA ASP A 450 -17.97 -30.72 6.81
C ASP A 450 -17.90 -32.22 6.53
N ALA A 451 -19.05 -32.90 6.39
CA ALA A 451 -19.12 -34.34 6.09
C ALA A 451 -18.49 -34.72 4.75
N TYR A 452 -18.36 -33.79 3.80
CA TYR A 452 -17.81 -34.02 2.46
C TYR A 452 -16.41 -33.40 2.26
N VAL A 453 -15.77 -32.94 3.34
CA VAL A 453 -14.39 -32.50 3.31
C VAL A 453 -13.47 -33.73 3.33
N ASN A 454 -12.57 -33.85 2.36
CA ASN A 454 -11.64 -35.00 2.20
C ASN A 454 -10.93 -35.42 3.50
N GLN A 455 -10.58 -34.47 4.37
CA GLN A 455 -9.95 -34.76 5.66
C GLN A 455 -10.90 -35.43 6.65
N ASN A 456 -12.14 -34.98 6.71
CA ASN A 456 -13.15 -35.54 7.60
C ASN A 456 -13.59 -36.92 7.09
N LEU A 457 -13.64 -37.12 5.77
CA LEU A 457 -13.86 -38.44 5.14
C LEU A 457 -12.73 -39.44 5.43
N ALA A 458 -11.53 -38.94 5.75
CA ALA A 458 -10.36 -39.76 6.03
C ALA A 458 -10.37 -40.37 7.44
N SER A 459 -11.13 -39.77 8.35
CA SER A 459 -11.12 -40.02 9.80
C SER A 459 -12.09 -41.12 10.24
#